data_AF-A0A836RLS0-F1
#
_entry.id   AF-A0A836RLS0-F1
#
_cell.length_a   1.000
_cell.length_b   1.000
_cell.length_c   1.000
_cell.angle_alpha   90.00
_cell.angle_beta   90.00
_cell.angle_gamma   90.00
#
_symmetry.space_group_name_H-M   'P 1'
#
loop_
_entity.id
_entity.type
_entity.pdbx_description
1 polymer ?
#
loop_
_entity_poly.entity_id
_entity_poly.type
_entity_poly.pdbx_seq_one_letter_code
_entity_poly.pdbx_strand_id
1 'polypeptide(L)'
;MPVHDWKRVDGGIFSHVGLSCVHDLSKSKQKGNPERRAFARTSLILLSSSLSAAALVAAEPQGCETAMSVHPARPNVVAFEPVRAKFVRFVVLGSSRGEPCVDELEIYGPASDENLALAKRGAKATASSCLPGYAIHRIEHLNDGKYGNRHSWIAAQKSGWAQIELPEPALVDRVVFSRDREGRFQDRIPVAFEVHVSLDGKDWRAVARVRNSEVVQREAVPLYPHKPVVLDFPAQRARFVRLVIKRTAGGTQPCLDELEVFGPDKKVNLAASARGAKAAASSCIAGYAIHKVEHLNDGRYGNSHSWIAAKPTGWAQIELPEPAEVARVVFARDREGRYRDRMPAAFELRLSRDGRHWRVVKDVVALENVPVDQPLAGEEPR
;
A
#
# COMPACT_ATOMS: atom_id res chain seq x y z
N MET A 1 -40.59 -34.83 -13.65
CA MET A 1 -41.97 -34.56 -14.09
C MET A 1 -42.87 -34.69 -12.86
N PRO A 2 -43.83 -33.79 -12.61
CA PRO A 2 -44.59 -33.04 -13.60
C PRO A 2 -44.19 -31.57 -13.72
N VAL A 3 -44.60 -31.03 -14.85
CA VAL A 3 -44.33 -29.71 -15.40
C VAL A 3 -45.59 -28.88 -15.13
N HIS A 4 -45.46 -27.69 -14.58
CA HIS A 4 -46.49 -26.67 -14.75
C HIS A 4 -45.84 -25.34 -15.12
N ASP A 5 -46.23 -24.93 -16.31
CA ASP A 5 -45.80 -23.84 -17.15
C ASP A 5 -46.87 -22.74 -17.03
N TRP A 6 -46.49 -21.52 -16.68
CA TRP A 6 -47.37 -20.35 -16.84
C TRP A 6 -46.61 -19.14 -17.38
N LYS A 7 -47.02 -18.84 -18.61
CA LYS A 7 -46.75 -17.70 -19.48
C LYS A 7 -46.57 -16.35 -18.79
N ARG A 8 -45.54 -15.66 -19.26
CA ARG A 8 -45.27 -14.23 -19.14
C ARG A 8 -46.26 -13.45 -20.02
N VAL A 9 -46.85 -12.39 -19.47
CA VAL A 9 -47.66 -11.41 -20.21
C VAL A 9 -47.01 -10.04 -20.03
N ASP A 10 -46.71 -9.40 -21.14
CA ASP A 10 -46.11 -8.07 -21.24
C ASP A 10 -47.14 -6.95 -21.02
N GLY A 11 -46.70 -5.83 -20.47
CA GLY A 11 -47.46 -4.57 -20.49
C GLY A 11 -46.87 -3.51 -19.56
N GLY A 12 -46.37 -2.39 -20.11
CA GLY A 12 -46.01 -1.23 -19.29
C GLY A 12 -45.03 -0.20 -19.88
N ILE A 13 -45.41 0.43 -20.99
CA ILE A 13 -45.28 1.86 -21.34
C ILE A 13 -44.00 2.63 -20.89
N PHE A 14 -43.17 3.01 -21.88
CA PHE A 14 -42.27 4.17 -21.80
C PHE A 14 -42.71 5.22 -22.84
N SER A 15 -43.04 6.44 -22.41
CA SER A 15 -43.23 7.59 -23.29
C SER A 15 -41.93 8.40 -23.42
N HIS A 16 -41.41 8.45 -24.64
CA HIS A 16 -40.41 9.42 -25.09
C HIS A 16 -41.11 10.73 -25.46
N VAL A 17 -40.55 11.86 -25.03
CA VAL A 17 -40.93 13.20 -25.52
C VAL A 17 -39.80 13.68 -26.42
N GLY A 18 -40.04 13.65 -27.74
CA GLY A 18 -39.22 14.31 -28.75
C GLY A 18 -39.86 15.64 -29.13
N LEU A 19 -39.09 16.73 -29.11
CA LEU A 19 -39.46 18.01 -29.70
C LEU A 19 -39.09 18.02 -31.20
N SER A 20 -39.97 18.58 -32.03
CA SER A 20 -39.68 18.92 -33.42
C SER A 20 -40.35 20.22 -33.86
N CYS A 21 -39.65 20.93 -34.77
CA CYS A 21 -40.04 22.05 -35.64
C CYS A 21 -40.33 23.42 -34.99
N VAL A 22 -39.95 24.57 -35.58
CA VAL A 22 -40.30 25.05 -36.94
C VAL A 22 -39.20 25.97 -37.56
N HIS A 23 -39.17 25.99 -38.90
CA HIS A 23 -38.34 26.76 -39.84
C HIS A 23 -38.62 28.29 -39.94
N ASP A 24 -37.52 29.04 -40.18
CA ASP A 24 -37.22 30.09 -41.19
C ASP A 24 -38.30 31.05 -41.75
N LEU A 25 -37.95 32.35 -41.86
CA LEU A 25 -38.38 33.29 -42.94
C LEU A 25 -37.57 34.63 -42.92
N SER A 26 -36.61 34.71 -43.85
CA SER A 26 -36.14 35.81 -44.73
C SER A 26 -36.39 37.33 -44.48
N LYS A 27 -35.27 38.08 -44.59
CA LYS A 27 -34.97 39.33 -45.35
C LYS A 27 -35.84 40.61 -45.22
N SER A 28 -35.20 41.71 -44.80
CA SER A 28 -35.30 43.03 -45.47
C SER A 28 -34.02 43.88 -45.27
N LYS A 29 -33.68 44.72 -46.26
CA LYS A 29 -32.51 45.64 -46.33
C LYS A 29 -32.99 47.09 -46.25
N GLN A 30 -32.23 47.99 -45.61
CA GLN A 30 -31.87 49.37 -46.04
C GLN A 30 -31.08 50.08 -44.90
N LYS A 31 -29.76 50.33 -45.05
CA LYS A 31 -29.03 51.51 -45.59
C LYS A 31 -29.05 52.78 -44.71
N GLY A 32 -27.88 53.14 -44.16
CA GLY A 32 -27.50 54.46 -43.64
C GLY A 32 -26.20 54.43 -42.80
N ASN A 33 -25.14 55.11 -43.26
CA ASN A 33 -23.79 55.30 -42.67
C ASN A 33 -23.50 56.83 -42.74
N PRO A 34 -22.49 57.48 -42.10
CA PRO A 34 -21.55 57.15 -41.00
C PRO A 34 -21.56 58.22 -39.85
N GLU A 35 -20.82 57.99 -38.76
CA GLU A 35 -19.78 58.89 -38.19
C GLU A 35 -19.41 58.55 -36.73
N ARG A 36 -18.27 59.08 -36.31
CA ARG A 36 -17.30 58.51 -35.37
C ARG A 36 -17.55 58.84 -33.90
N ARG A 37 -17.23 57.83 -33.06
CA ARG A 37 -16.56 57.84 -31.74
C ARG A 37 -16.43 59.20 -31.01
N ALA A 38 -16.91 59.24 -29.77
CA ALA A 38 -16.14 59.70 -28.61
C ALA A 38 -16.83 59.44 -27.25
N PHE A 39 -16.09 58.76 -26.39
CA PHE A 39 -16.03 58.84 -24.92
C PHE A 39 -17.12 58.26 -24.01
N ALA A 40 -16.59 57.47 -23.07
CA ALA A 40 -17.24 56.69 -22.03
C ALA A 40 -17.91 57.54 -20.95
N ARG A 41 -19.03 57.04 -20.42
CA ARG A 41 -19.49 57.32 -19.06
C ARG A 41 -20.02 56.05 -18.41
N THR A 42 -19.37 55.73 -17.30
CA THR A 42 -19.72 54.75 -16.27
C THR A 42 -21.20 54.84 -15.89
N SER A 43 -21.90 53.72 -15.83
CA SER A 43 -23.17 53.61 -15.11
C SER A 43 -23.24 52.27 -14.38
N LEU A 44 -23.33 52.43 -13.06
CA LEU A 44 -23.50 51.43 -12.02
C LEU A 44 -24.91 50.84 -12.14
N ILE A 45 -25.03 49.51 -12.29
CA ILE A 45 -26.31 48.81 -12.17
C ILE A 45 -26.23 47.90 -10.95
N LEU A 46 -27.01 48.26 -9.94
CA LEU A 46 -27.35 47.42 -8.80
C LEU A 46 -28.27 46.30 -9.28
N LEU A 47 -27.83 45.04 -9.16
CA LEU A 47 -28.69 43.87 -9.19
C LEU A 47 -28.60 43.18 -7.83
N SER A 48 -29.63 43.40 -7.03
CA SER A 48 -29.92 42.65 -5.83
C SER A 48 -30.36 41.23 -6.22
N SER A 49 -29.54 40.24 -5.90
CA SER A 49 -29.94 38.84 -5.89
C SER A 49 -29.70 38.29 -4.50
N SER A 50 -30.80 38.06 -3.78
CA SER A 50 -30.88 37.33 -2.53
C SER A 50 -30.29 35.92 -2.72
N LEU A 51 -29.10 35.68 -2.17
CA LEU A 51 -28.61 34.32 -1.95
C LEU A 51 -29.38 33.73 -0.77
N SER A 52 -30.34 32.84 -1.05
CA SER A 52 -30.74 31.84 -0.06
C SER A 52 -29.51 31.03 0.30
N ALA A 53 -29.16 31.03 1.59
CA ALA A 53 -28.21 30.11 2.18
C ALA A 53 -28.80 28.69 2.11
N ALA A 54 -28.68 28.04 0.95
CA ALA A 54 -28.74 26.59 0.90
C ALA A 54 -27.50 26.10 1.64
N ALA A 55 -27.70 25.51 2.82
CA ALA A 55 -26.66 24.84 3.57
C ALA A 55 -25.91 23.89 2.63
N LEU A 56 -24.66 24.25 2.32
CA LEU A 56 -23.72 23.32 1.73
C LEU A 56 -23.46 22.30 2.83
N VAL A 57 -24.22 21.21 2.83
CA VAL A 57 -23.84 20.00 3.55
C VAL A 57 -22.50 19.61 2.94
N ALA A 58 -21.41 19.98 3.62
CA ALA A 58 -20.09 19.50 3.28
C ALA A 58 -20.19 17.97 3.32
N ALA A 59 -20.17 17.35 2.15
CA ALA A 59 -20.00 15.91 2.06
C ALA A 59 -18.73 15.58 2.84
N GLU A 60 -18.88 14.86 3.96
CA GLU A 60 -17.72 14.34 4.68
C GLU A 60 -16.86 13.59 3.66
N PRO A 61 -15.53 13.83 3.60
CA PRO A 61 -14.68 12.97 2.80
C PRO A 61 -14.86 11.56 3.36
N GLN A 62 -15.56 10.71 2.59
CA GLN A 62 -15.69 9.30 2.89
C GLN A 62 -14.27 8.74 2.90
N GLY A 63 -13.70 8.58 4.10
CA GLY A 63 -12.37 8.02 4.26
C GLY A 63 -12.32 6.69 3.52
N CYS A 64 -11.44 6.59 2.52
CA CYS A 64 -11.28 5.41 1.69
C CYS A 64 -11.06 4.19 2.60
N GLU A 65 -12.02 3.26 2.61
CA GLU A 65 -11.86 2.00 3.30
C GLU A 65 -10.72 1.24 2.62
N THR A 66 -9.58 1.19 3.29
CA THR A 66 -8.35 0.67 2.69
C THR A 66 -8.09 -0.72 3.24
N ALA A 67 -8.19 -1.74 2.38
CA ALA A 67 -7.64 -3.05 2.70
C ALA A 67 -6.12 -2.92 2.87
N MET A 68 -5.63 -3.30 4.05
CA MET A 68 -4.24 -3.12 4.43
C MET A 68 -3.67 -4.41 5.00
N SER A 69 -2.47 -4.79 4.57
CA SER A 69 -1.67 -5.77 5.27
C SER A 69 -0.84 -5.05 6.34
N VAL A 70 -0.87 -5.54 7.59
CA VAL A 70 -0.06 -5.03 8.71
C VAL A 70 1.01 -6.05 9.08
N HIS A 71 2.21 -5.58 9.37
CA HIS A 71 3.32 -6.41 9.80
C HIS A 71 3.84 -5.93 11.16
N PRO A 72 3.99 -6.82 12.16
CA PRO A 72 4.35 -6.42 13.54
C PRO A 72 5.68 -5.68 13.64
N ALA A 73 6.68 -6.16 12.89
CA ALA A 73 8.07 -5.69 12.95
C ALA A 73 8.47 -4.71 11.85
N ARG A 74 7.51 -4.09 11.17
CA ARG A 74 7.78 -3.19 10.04
C ARG A 74 6.97 -1.91 10.18
N PRO A 75 7.45 -0.79 9.60
CA PRO A 75 6.67 0.43 9.50
C PRO A 75 5.39 0.18 8.70
N ASN A 76 4.24 0.28 9.37
CA ASN A 76 2.94 0.21 8.74
C ASN A 76 2.52 1.63 8.37
N VAL A 77 2.61 1.96 7.08
CA VAL A 77 2.34 3.32 6.57
C VAL A 77 0.86 3.46 6.22
N VAL A 78 0.21 4.45 6.82
CA VAL A 78 -1.16 4.87 6.54
C VAL A 78 -1.09 6.26 5.90
N ALA A 79 -1.16 6.31 4.57
CA ALA A 79 -1.10 7.54 3.79
C ALA A 79 -2.51 8.09 3.51
N PHE A 80 -2.62 9.41 3.40
CA PHE A 80 -3.85 10.14 3.10
C PHE A 80 -3.51 11.47 2.41
N GLU A 81 -4.52 12.14 1.83
CA GLU A 81 -4.32 13.45 1.21
C GLU A 81 -3.73 14.47 2.21
N PRO A 82 -2.67 15.22 1.84
CA PRO A 82 -2.02 16.16 2.73
C PRO A 82 -3.01 17.12 3.40
N VAL A 83 -2.95 17.22 4.72
CA VAL A 83 -3.85 18.04 5.54
C VAL A 83 -3.06 18.80 6.59
N ARG A 84 -3.42 20.06 6.82
CA ARG A 84 -2.86 20.84 7.92
C ARG A 84 -3.49 20.40 9.25
N ALA A 85 -2.67 19.96 10.20
CA ALA A 85 -3.11 19.47 11.50
C ALA A 85 -2.11 19.87 12.60
N LYS A 86 -2.61 20.02 13.83
CA LYS A 86 -1.79 20.11 15.04
C LYS A 86 -1.90 18.82 15.86
N PHE A 87 -3.06 18.18 15.86
CA PHE A 87 -3.30 16.94 16.56
C PHE A 87 -3.56 15.83 15.57
N VAL A 88 -2.92 14.68 15.80
CA VAL A 88 -3.15 13.46 15.05
C VAL A 88 -3.47 12.36 16.05
N ARG A 89 -4.60 11.70 15.87
CA ARG A 89 -5.11 10.64 16.75
C ARG A 89 -5.25 9.35 15.98
N PHE A 90 -4.57 8.32 16.45
CA PHE A 90 -4.67 6.94 16.00
C PHE A 90 -5.68 6.21 16.88
N VAL A 91 -6.88 6.01 16.34
CA VAL A 91 -8.01 5.37 17.05
C VAL A 91 -8.01 3.89 16.72
N VAL A 92 -7.65 3.04 17.69
CA VAL A 92 -7.65 1.60 17.54
C VAL A 92 -9.01 1.02 17.91
N LEU A 93 -9.65 0.40 16.93
CA LEU A 93 -10.96 -0.25 17.05
C LEU A 93 -10.82 -1.74 17.34
N GLY A 94 -9.73 -2.35 16.90
CA GLY A 94 -9.47 -3.78 17.08
C GLY A 94 -7.98 -4.13 16.97
N SER A 95 -7.61 -5.16 17.72
CA SER A 95 -6.26 -5.70 17.83
C SER A 95 -6.25 -7.18 17.46
N SER A 96 -5.17 -7.67 16.85
CA SER A 96 -5.05 -9.08 16.44
C SER A 96 -5.19 -10.05 17.62
N ARG A 97 -4.73 -9.66 18.80
CA ARG A 97 -4.85 -10.41 20.06
C ARG A 97 -4.61 -9.49 21.25
N GLY A 98 -5.46 -9.53 22.28
CA GLY A 98 -5.29 -8.73 23.49
C GLY A 98 -5.42 -7.22 23.25
N GLU A 99 -4.99 -6.42 24.23
CA GLU A 99 -4.95 -4.95 24.14
C GLU A 99 -3.89 -4.49 23.13
N PRO A 100 -4.19 -3.50 22.26
CA PRO A 100 -3.27 -3.05 21.21
C PRO A 100 -1.99 -2.47 21.79
N CYS A 101 -0.88 -2.76 21.09
CA CYS A 101 0.45 -2.32 21.43
C CYS A 101 1.07 -1.58 20.24
N VAL A 102 1.64 -0.41 20.51
CA VAL A 102 2.40 0.38 19.52
C VAL A 102 3.74 0.73 20.14
N ASP A 103 4.84 0.42 19.45
CA ASP A 103 6.18 0.79 19.92
C ASP A 103 6.57 2.21 19.54
N GLU A 104 6.15 2.71 18.39
CA GLU A 104 6.32 4.10 17.98
C GLU A 104 5.16 4.51 17.05
N LEU A 105 4.66 5.73 17.24
CA LEU A 105 3.68 6.40 16.42
C LEU A 105 4.32 7.63 15.76
N GLU A 106 4.60 7.50 14.47
CA GLU A 106 5.34 8.47 13.69
C GLU A 106 4.38 9.25 12.77
N ILE A 107 4.68 10.53 12.52
CA ILE A 107 3.87 11.40 11.67
C ILE A 107 4.80 12.12 10.70
N TYR A 108 4.43 12.15 9.42
CA TYR A 108 5.24 12.79 8.39
C TYR A 108 4.39 13.70 7.49
N GLY A 109 5.07 14.62 6.81
CA GLY A 109 4.51 15.47 5.78
C GLY A 109 5.04 15.13 4.39
N PRO A 110 4.44 15.69 3.32
CA PRO A 110 4.74 15.28 1.94
C PRO A 110 6.13 15.71 1.44
N ALA A 111 6.75 16.70 2.09
CA ALA A 111 8.00 17.30 1.66
C ALA A 111 9.25 16.72 2.34
N SER A 112 9.10 15.81 3.33
CA SER A 112 10.21 15.36 4.16
C SER A 112 9.98 13.95 4.72
N ASP A 113 11.08 13.25 4.99
CA ASP A 113 11.13 12.00 5.76
C ASP A 113 11.50 12.24 7.24
N GLU A 114 11.34 13.48 7.71
CA GLU A 114 11.51 13.80 9.12
C GLU A 114 10.25 13.46 9.92
N ASN A 115 10.40 12.62 10.96
CA ASN A 115 9.31 12.30 11.88
C ASN A 115 8.94 13.53 12.72
N LEU A 116 7.79 14.12 12.41
CA LEU A 116 7.24 15.28 13.09
C LEU A 116 6.76 14.96 14.51
N ALA A 117 6.46 13.69 14.80
CA ALA A 117 5.89 13.25 16.06
C ALA A 117 6.89 13.18 17.22
N LEU A 118 8.21 13.26 16.96
CA LEU A 118 9.23 13.00 17.97
C LEU A 118 9.14 13.94 19.19
N ALA A 119 9.17 13.37 20.39
CA ALA A 119 9.15 14.11 21.65
C ALA A 119 10.31 15.12 21.77
N LYS A 120 11.51 14.75 21.28
CA LYS A 120 12.69 15.63 21.24
C LYS A 120 12.50 16.88 20.36
N ARG A 121 11.45 16.92 19.53
CA ARG A 121 11.06 18.08 18.71
C ARG A 121 9.91 18.88 19.31
N GLY A 122 9.50 18.57 20.55
CA GLY A 122 8.44 19.27 21.28
C GLY A 122 7.03 18.71 21.07
N ALA A 123 6.88 17.61 20.33
CA ALA A 123 5.60 16.93 20.20
C ALA A 123 5.24 16.16 21.48
N LYS A 124 3.95 16.10 21.82
CA LYS A 124 3.47 15.51 23.07
C LYS A 124 2.54 14.34 22.80
N ALA A 125 2.84 13.18 23.39
CA ALA A 125 1.97 12.01 23.33
C ALA A 125 0.92 12.04 24.44
N THR A 126 -0.32 11.68 24.08
CA THR A 126 -1.40 11.35 25.02
C THR A 126 -2.13 10.11 24.53
N ALA A 127 -2.84 9.42 25.42
CA ALA A 127 -3.62 8.24 25.06
C ALA A 127 -4.89 8.15 25.92
N SER A 128 -5.87 7.38 25.45
CA SER A 128 -7.11 7.11 26.19
C SER A 128 -6.88 6.38 27.51
N SER A 129 -5.83 5.57 27.58
CA SER A 129 -5.46 4.75 28.72
C SER A 129 -4.05 4.18 28.53
N CYS A 130 -3.50 3.57 29.58
CA CYS A 130 -2.25 2.82 29.52
C CYS A 130 -2.36 1.59 30.44
N LEU A 131 -1.85 0.44 30.02
CA LEU A 131 -1.87 -0.79 30.79
C LEU A 131 -1.12 -0.59 32.13
N PRO A 132 -1.79 -0.76 33.30
CA PRO A 132 -1.15 -0.55 34.60
C PRO A 132 -0.22 -1.71 34.96
N GLY A 133 0.77 -1.45 35.81
CA GLY A 133 1.63 -2.49 36.41
C GLY A 133 2.86 -2.89 35.59
N TYR A 134 3.08 -2.31 34.41
CA TYR A 134 4.22 -2.63 33.54
C TYR A 134 5.06 -1.39 33.23
N ALA A 135 6.21 -1.26 33.88
CA ALA A 135 7.05 -0.05 33.77
C ALA A 135 7.59 0.23 32.36
N ILE A 136 7.62 -0.77 31.47
CA ILE A 136 8.09 -0.64 30.08
C ILE A 136 6.98 -0.19 29.11
N HIS A 137 5.73 -0.18 29.55
CA HIS A 137 4.58 0.23 28.74
C HIS A 137 4.09 1.59 29.19
N ARG A 138 4.37 2.64 28.41
CA ARG A 138 4.11 4.03 28.79
C ARG A 138 3.64 4.88 27.62
N ILE A 139 2.86 5.92 27.91
CA ILE A 139 2.35 6.85 26.88
C ILE A 139 3.51 7.59 26.23
N GLU A 140 4.52 7.97 26.99
CA GLU A 140 5.69 8.72 26.50
C GLU A 140 6.53 7.91 25.51
N HIS A 141 6.40 6.57 25.49
CA HIS A 141 7.09 5.73 24.52
C HIS A 141 6.44 5.76 23.14
N LEU A 142 5.23 6.31 22.98
CA LEU A 142 4.61 6.44 21.65
C LEU A 142 5.44 7.29 20.68
N ASN A 143 6.31 8.15 21.15
CA ASN A 143 7.08 9.06 20.30
C ASN A 143 8.47 9.41 20.86
N ASP A 144 9.06 8.50 21.65
CA ASP A 144 10.40 8.72 22.22
C ASP A 144 11.52 8.48 21.19
N GLY A 145 11.18 7.98 20.00
CA GLY A 145 12.11 7.69 18.91
C GLY A 145 12.88 6.38 19.10
N LYS A 146 12.45 5.51 20.02
CA LYS A 146 13.02 4.19 20.25
C LYS A 146 12.00 3.15 19.85
N TYR A 147 12.48 2.08 19.24
CA TYR A 147 11.63 1.00 18.80
C TYR A 147 11.67 -0.19 19.76
N GLY A 148 10.65 -1.02 19.64
CA GLY A 148 10.57 -2.33 20.25
C GLY A 148 9.79 -2.39 21.57
N ASN A 149 9.46 -3.60 22.00
CA ASN A 149 8.55 -3.83 23.13
C ASN A 149 8.98 -3.19 24.47
N ARG A 150 10.27 -2.89 24.67
CA ARG A 150 10.76 -2.21 25.89
C ARG A 150 10.39 -0.72 25.94
N HIS A 151 10.08 -0.14 24.78
CA HIS A 151 9.67 1.23 24.56
C HIS A 151 8.36 1.20 23.80
N SER A 152 7.29 0.74 24.46
CA SER A 152 5.99 0.72 23.79
C SER A 152 4.88 1.26 24.68
N TRP A 153 3.73 1.50 24.07
CA TRP A 153 2.48 1.76 24.75
C TRP A 153 1.54 0.57 24.53
N ILE A 154 0.81 0.18 25.59
CA ILE A 154 -0.29 -0.77 25.52
C ILE A 154 -1.53 -0.09 26.09
N ALA A 155 -2.64 -0.11 25.37
CA ALA A 155 -3.90 0.38 25.90
C ALA A 155 -4.36 -0.47 27.10
N ALA A 156 -5.12 0.10 28.04
CA ALA A 156 -5.69 -0.68 29.14
C ALA A 156 -6.88 -1.56 28.71
N GLN A 157 -7.38 -1.39 27.49
CA GLN A 157 -8.57 -2.04 26.95
C GLN A 157 -8.27 -2.56 25.54
N LYS A 158 -9.16 -3.40 24.98
CA LYS A 158 -9.00 -3.96 23.61
C LYS A 158 -9.19 -2.93 22.47
N SER A 159 -9.63 -1.73 22.82
CA SER A 159 -9.73 -0.56 21.95
C SER A 159 -9.22 0.67 22.70
N GLY A 160 -8.97 1.76 21.99
CA GLY A 160 -8.49 3.01 22.58
C GLY A 160 -7.94 3.96 21.52
N TRP A 161 -7.32 5.04 21.96
CA TRP A 161 -6.62 5.94 21.05
C TRP A 161 -5.27 6.35 21.60
N ALA A 162 -4.32 6.52 20.69
CA ALA A 162 -3.04 7.19 20.90
C ALA A 162 -3.05 8.49 20.10
N GLN A 163 -2.49 9.56 20.64
CA GLN A 163 -2.53 10.89 20.05
C GLN A 163 -1.19 11.58 20.18
N ILE A 164 -0.82 12.32 19.14
CA ILE A 164 0.31 13.23 19.15
C ILE A 164 -0.20 14.65 18.92
N GLU A 165 0.16 15.56 19.81
CA GLU A 165 0.11 17.01 19.58
C GLU A 165 1.46 17.46 19.03
N LEU A 166 1.47 18.01 17.83
CA LEU A 166 2.64 18.66 17.23
C LEU A 166 2.89 20.02 17.91
N PRO A 167 4.15 20.47 17.99
CA PRO A 167 4.47 21.77 18.61
C PRO A 167 3.75 22.92 17.90
N GLU A 168 3.68 22.85 16.56
CA GLU A 168 2.99 23.81 15.70
C GLU A 168 2.16 23.07 14.63
N PRO A 169 1.06 23.66 14.13
CA PRO A 169 0.31 23.07 13.04
C PRO A 169 1.16 22.88 11.78
N ALA A 170 1.20 21.65 11.26
CA ALA A 170 1.99 21.27 10.09
C ALA A 170 1.15 20.55 9.03
N LEU A 171 1.64 20.51 7.80
CA LEU A 171 1.07 19.68 6.74
C LEU A 171 1.51 18.23 6.95
N VAL A 172 0.55 17.32 7.12
CA VAL A 172 0.79 15.89 7.35
C VAL A 172 0.08 15.07 6.28
N ASP A 173 0.70 13.97 5.84
CA ASP A 173 0.16 13.10 4.78
C ASP A 173 0.25 11.61 5.12
N ARG A 174 0.97 11.25 6.20
CA ARG A 174 1.06 9.85 6.63
C ARG A 174 1.32 9.70 8.11
N VAL A 175 0.74 8.63 8.65
CA VAL A 175 1.06 8.06 9.97
C VAL A 175 1.78 6.74 9.75
N VAL A 176 2.81 6.48 10.55
CA VAL A 176 3.49 5.18 10.56
C VAL A 176 3.45 4.61 11.97
N PHE A 177 3.10 3.34 12.10
CA PHE A 177 3.13 2.63 13.37
C PHE A 177 3.76 1.25 13.23
N SER A 178 4.27 0.72 14.33
CA SER A 178 4.65 -0.69 14.46
C SER A 178 4.24 -1.23 15.81
N ARG A 179 4.20 -2.55 15.94
CA ARG A 179 3.97 -3.19 17.23
C ARG A 179 5.28 -3.43 17.96
N ASP A 180 6.29 -3.91 17.24
CA ASP A 180 7.62 -4.23 17.77
C ASP A 180 8.63 -4.30 16.62
N ARG A 181 9.27 -3.18 16.26
CA ARG A 181 10.23 -3.09 15.14
C ARG A 181 11.45 -3.99 15.31
N GLU A 182 11.76 -4.40 16.54
CA GLU A 182 12.81 -5.39 16.83
C GLU A 182 12.40 -6.83 16.45
N GLY A 183 11.09 -7.06 16.26
CA GLY A 183 10.54 -8.29 15.71
C GLY A 183 10.51 -9.50 16.64
N ARG A 184 10.48 -9.27 17.95
CA ARG A 184 10.36 -10.32 18.98
C ARG A 184 8.91 -10.73 19.22
N PHE A 185 7.96 -9.81 19.06
CA PHE A 185 6.55 -10.04 19.33
C PHE A 185 5.68 -9.87 18.08
N GLN A 186 4.71 -10.77 17.90
CA GLN A 186 3.80 -10.83 16.74
C GLN A 186 2.31 -10.73 17.13
N ASP A 187 2.03 -10.45 18.39
CA ASP A 187 0.69 -10.24 18.95
C ASP A 187 0.34 -8.75 19.09
N ARG A 188 -0.90 -8.43 19.48
CA ARG A 188 -1.34 -7.08 19.88
C ARG A 188 -1.23 -6.02 18.78
N ILE A 189 -1.31 -6.43 17.53
CA ILE A 189 -1.16 -5.54 16.38
C ILE A 189 -2.49 -4.84 16.13
N PRO A 190 -2.54 -3.50 16.04
CA PRO A 190 -3.72 -2.81 15.54
C PRO A 190 -4.11 -3.31 14.14
N VAL A 191 -5.31 -3.90 14.01
CA VAL A 191 -5.83 -4.47 12.75
C VAL A 191 -7.08 -3.76 12.24
N ALA A 192 -7.75 -3.01 13.12
CA ALA A 192 -8.85 -2.12 12.75
C ALA A 192 -8.62 -0.79 13.46
N PHE A 193 -8.54 0.31 12.71
CA PHE A 193 -8.21 1.62 13.25
C PHE A 193 -8.62 2.76 12.30
N GLU A 194 -8.63 3.98 12.83
CA GLU A 194 -8.83 5.20 12.09
C GLU A 194 -7.72 6.22 12.41
N VAL A 195 -7.36 7.04 11.44
CA VAL A 195 -6.50 8.21 11.66
C VAL A 195 -7.38 9.45 11.61
N HIS A 196 -7.41 10.18 12.71
CA HIS A 196 -8.14 11.43 12.85
C HIS A 196 -7.15 12.59 13.00
N VAL A 197 -7.49 13.74 12.46
CA VAL A 197 -6.70 14.97 12.57
C VAL A 197 -7.55 16.12 13.08
N SER A 198 -6.91 17.07 13.74
CA SER A 198 -7.53 18.29 14.25
C SER A 198 -6.52 19.44 14.32
N LEU A 199 -7.01 20.68 14.23
CA LEU A 199 -6.20 21.88 14.49
C LEU A 199 -6.28 22.33 15.94
N ASP A 200 -7.37 22.03 16.64
CA ASP A 200 -7.70 22.58 17.97
C ASP A 200 -7.88 21.50 19.06
N GLY A 201 -7.86 20.22 18.68
CA GLY A 201 -8.04 19.08 19.56
C GLY A 201 -9.50 18.82 19.95
N LYS A 202 -10.45 19.58 19.40
CA LYS A 202 -11.88 19.51 19.70
C LYS A 202 -12.68 19.02 18.49
N ASP A 203 -12.45 19.63 17.33
CA ASP A 203 -13.09 19.25 16.08
C ASP A 203 -12.19 18.27 15.32
N TRP A 204 -12.69 17.05 15.14
CA TRP A 204 -11.92 15.94 14.58
C TRP A 204 -12.44 15.54 13.19
N ARG A 205 -11.51 15.33 12.27
CA ARG A 205 -11.80 14.78 10.94
C ARG A 205 -11.08 13.45 10.75
N ALA A 206 -11.82 12.40 10.42
CA ALA A 206 -11.23 11.14 9.98
C ALA A 206 -10.62 11.31 8.57
N VAL A 207 -9.34 10.95 8.42
CA VAL A 207 -8.61 11.04 7.12
C VAL A 207 -8.22 9.67 6.57
N ALA A 208 -8.25 8.63 7.40
CA ALA A 208 -8.08 7.25 6.96
C ALA A 208 -8.90 6.31 7.86
N ARG A 209 -9.45 5.23 7.27
CA ARG A 209 -10.18 4.17 7.98
C ARG A 209 -9.75 2.80 7.46
N VAL A 210 -9.38 1.93 8.38
CA VAL A 210 -9.00 0.54 8.11
C VAL A 210 -9.86 -0.35 9.01
N ARG A 211 -10.73 -1.17 8.42
CA ARG A 211 -11.71 -1.97 9.17
C ARG A 211 -11.25 -3.40 9.45
N ASN A 212 -10.44 -3.96 8.56
CA ASN A 212 -9.93 -5.32 8.71
C ASN A 212 -8.60 -5.46 7.99
N SER A 213 -7.51 -5.54 8.76
CA SER A 213 -6.17 -5.74 8.22
C SER A 213 -5.79 -7.21 8.25
N GLU A 214 -5.20 -7.70 7.17
CA GLU A 214 -4.50 -8.98 7.20
C GLU A 214 -3.18 -8.81 7.92
N VAL A 215 -2.89 -9.67 8.90
CA VAL A 215 -1.58 -9.65 9.56
C VAL A 215 -0.61 -10.49 8.75
N VAL A 216 0.46 -9.87 8.27
CA VAL A 216 1.58 -10.58 7.66
C VAL A 216 2.38 -11.24 8.78
N GLN A 217 2.21 -12.55 8.90
CA GLN A 217 2.99 -13.40 9.77
C GLN A 217 4.25 -13.86 9.04
N ARG A 218 5.30 -14.14 9.81
CA ARG A 218 6.46 -14.84 9.25
C ARG A 218 6.09 -16.30 9.01
N GLU A 219 6.11 -16.72 7.75
CA GLU A 219 5.73 -18.07 7.33
C GLU A 219 7.00 -18.92 7.09
N ALA A 220 7.07 -20.09 7.71
CA ALA A 220 8.08 -21.10 7.41
C ALA A 220 7.55 -22.05 6.34
N VAL A 221 8.20 -22.12 5.19
CA VAL A 221 7.72 -22.91 4.04
C VAL A 221 8.81 -23.83 3.50
N PRO A 222 8.47 -25.02 2.99
CA PRO A 222 9.41 -25.83 2.23
C PRO A 222 9.76 -25.11 0.93
N LEU A 223 11.06 -24.96 0.67
CA LEU A 223 11.58 -24.31 -0.54
C LEU A 223 12.49 -25.28 -1.28
N TYR A 224 12.36 -25.30 -2.61
CA TYR A 224 13.17 -26.16 -3.48
C TYR A 224 13.72 -25.32 -4.63
N PRO A 225 15.00 -25.48 -5.01
CA PRO A 225 15.63 -24.63 -6.03
C PRO A 225 15.00 -24.76 -7.42
N HIS A 226 14.51 -25.96 -7.71
CA HIS A 226 13.99 -26.36 -9.02
C HIS A 226 12.46 -26.24 -9.12
N LYS A 227 11.78 -25.86 -8.03
CA LYS A 227 10.33 -25.66 -8.03
C LYS A 227 10.02 -24.17 -7.94
N PRO A 228 9.05 -23.67 -8.72
CA PRO A 228 8.58 -22.30 -8.55
C PRO A 228 8.03 -22.08 -7.14
N VAL A 229 8.52 -21.05 -6.47
CA VAL A 229 7.95 -20.51 -5.24
C VAL A 229 6.77 -19.63 -5.64
N VAL A 230 5.57 -20.04 -5.23
CA VAL A 230 4.32 -19.32 -5.52
C VAL A 230 3.87 -18.60 -4.26
N LEU A 231 3.78 -17.28 -4.32
CA LEU A 231 3.35 -16.41 -3.22
C LEU A 231 2.00 -15.79 -3.58
N ASP A 232 0.91 -16.35 -3.06
CA ASP A 232 -0.43 -15.79 -3.15
C ASP A 232 -0.74 -14.88 -1.96
N PHE A 233 -1.45 -13.78 -2.21
CA PHE A 233 -1.91 -12.81 -1.20
C PHE A 233 -3.15 -12.05 -1.72
N PRO A 234 -3.94 -11.38 -0.83
CA PRO A 234 -5.06 -10.56 -1.27
C PRO A 234 -4.63 -9.49 -2.28
N ALA A 235 -5.45 -9.31 -3.32
CA ALA A 235 -5.16 -8.38 -4.41
C ALA A 235 -4.89 -6.96 -3.89
N GLN A 236 -3.78 -6.37 -4.33
CA GLN A 236 -3.38 -5.03 -3.98
C GLN A 236 -2.87 -4.29 -5.21
N ARG A 237 -3.34 -3.05 -5.40
CA ARG A 237 -2.86 -2.16 -6.44
C ARG A 237 -1.40 -1.75 -6.21
N ALA A 238 -0.51 -2.09 -7.13
CA ALA A 238 0.91 -1.78 -7.07
C ALA A 238 1.46 -1.45 -8.46
N ARG A 239 2.56 -0.69 -8.51
CA ARG A 239 3.37 -0.50 -9.72
C ARG A 239 4.73 -1.17 -9.58
N PHE A 240 5.26 -1.23 -8.36
CA PHE A 240 6.54 -1.84 -8.07
C PHE A 240 6.37 -3.06 -7.17
N VAL A 241 7.00 -4.16 -7.57
CA VAL A 241 7.02 -5.43 -6.85
C VAL A 241 8.47 -5.77 -6.56
N ARG A 242 8.83 -5.97 -5.30
CA ARG A 242 10.23 -6.21 -4.89
C ARG A 242 10.35 -7.42 -3.99
N LEU A 243 11.20 -8.37 -4.37
CA LEU A 243 11.65 -9.46 -3.53
C LEU A 243 12.92 -9.03 -2.80
N VAL A 244 12.84 -8.80 -1.49
CA VAL A 244 13.97 -8.45 -0.64
C VAL A 244 14.54 -9.71 -0.01
N ILE A 245 15.74 -10.09 -0.40
CA ILE A 245 16.40 -11.34 0.02
C ILE A 245 17.36 -11.03 1.16
N LYS A 246 17.04 -11.57 2.34
CA LYS A 246 17.79 -11.39 3.59
C LYS A 246 18.88 -12.44 3.77
N ARG A 247 18.68 -13.64 3.20
CA ARG A 247 19.61 -14.77 3.29
C ARG A 247 19.29 -15.82 2.22
N THR A 248 20.31 -16.55 1.76
CA THR A 248 20.19 -17.79 0.97
C THR A 248 20.54 -19.02 1.81
N ALA A 249 20.14 -20.21 1.38
CA ALA A 249 20.40 -21.46 2.12
C ALA A 249 21.89 -21.66 2.46
N GLY A 250 22.78 -21.45 1.49
CA GLY A 250 24.23 -21.54 1.67
C GLY A 250 24.93 -20.25 2.13
N GLY A 251 24.19 -19.18 2.45
CA GLY A 251 24.78 -17.88 2.82
C GLY A 251 25.54 -17.15 1.70
N THR A 252 25.37 -17.58 0.45
CA THR A 252 25.99 -17.00 -0.76
C THR A 252 25.05 -16.01 -1.46
N GLN A 253 25.50 -15.41 -2.57
CA GLN A 253 24.68 -14.46 -3.31
C GLN A 253 23.44 -15.12 -3.94
N PRO A 254 22.23 -14.56 -3.78
CA PRO A 254 21.01 -15.14 -4.35
C PRO A 254 21.03 -15.18 -5.86
N CYS A 255 20.41 -16.23 -6.39
CA CYS A 255 20.19 -16.45 -7.81
C CYS A 255 18.69 -16.64 -8.06
N LEU A 256 18.16 -15.94 -9.08
CA LEU A 256 16.80 -16.10 -9.57
C LEU A 256 16.83 -16.27 -11.08
N ASP A 257 16.11 -17.25 -11.61
CA ASP A 257 15.96 -17.38 -13.07
C ASP A 257 14.88 -16.45 -13.62
N GLU A 258 13.74 -16.30 -12.94
CA GLU A 258 12.65 -15.40 -13.37
C GLU A 258 11.84 -14.93 -12.14
N LEU A 259 11.34 -13.69 -12.20
CA LEU A 259 10.44 -13.06 -11.24
C LEU A 259 9.14 -12.63 -11.94
N GLU A 260 8.10 -13.45 -11.77
CA GLU A 260 6.82 -13.31 -12.44
C GLU A 260 5.79 -12.65 -11.51
N VAL A 261 4.92 -11.81 -12.05
CA VAL A 261 3.90 -11.06 -11.30
C VAL A 261 2.56 -11.26 -11.96
N PHE A 262 1.53 -11.60 -11.19
CA PHE A 262 0.19 -11.89 -11.70
C PHE A 262 -0.90 -11.13 -10.93
N GLY A 263 -1.95 -10.75 -11.66
CA GLY A 263 -3.19 -10.25 -11.07
C GLY A 263 -4.08 -11.38 -10.51
N PRO A 264 -5.28 -11.04 -10.02
CA PRO A 264 -6.18 -11.99 -9.35
C PRO A 264 -6.58 -13.20 -10.19
N ASP A 265 -6.69 -13.04 -11.52
CA ASP A 265 -7.05 -14.12 -12.44
C ASP A 265 -5.92 -15.12 -12.71
N LYS A 266 -4.68 -14.74 -12.38
CA LYS A 266 -3.45 -15.54 -12.53
C LYS A 266 -3.15 -15.98 -13.97
N LYS A 267 -3.74 -15.32 -14.98
CA LYS A 267 -3.62 -15.73 -16.40
C LYS A 267 -2.46 -15.08 -17.12
N VAL A 268 -2.11 -13.85 -16.75
CA VAL A 268 -1.14 -13.04 -17.48
C VAL A 268 0.02 -12.67 -16.56
N ASN A 269 1.24 -12.99 -16.98
CA ASN A 269 2.45 -12.47 -16.34
C ASN A 269 2.59 -10.98 -16.67
N LEU A 270 2.24 -10.13 -15.71
CA LEU A 270 2.36 -8.67 -15.77
C LEU A 270 3.82 -8.21 -15.76
N ALA A 271 4.75 -9.05 -15.26
CA ALA A 271 6.17 -8.72 -15.20
C ALA A 271 6.89 -8.87 -16.54
N ALA A 272 6.30 -9.53 -17.53
CA ALA A 272 6.98 -9.82 -18.79
C ALA A 272 7.52 -8.53 -19.46
N SER A 273 8.82 -8.52 -19.76
CA SER A 273 9.49 -7.40 -20.45
C SER A 273 8.85 -7.06 -21.80
N ALA A 274 8.35 -8.07 -22.53
CA ALA A 274 7.58 -7.90 -23.76
C ALA A 274 6.30 -7.07 -23.59
N ARG A 275 5.82 -6.88 -22.35
CA ARG A 275 4.66 -6.03 -22.01
C ARG A 275 5.07 -4.66 -21.46
N GLY A 276 6.35 -4.31 -21.51
CA GLY A 276 6.89 -3.02 -21.08
C GLY A 276 7.27 -2.94 -19.60
N ALA A 277 7.20 -4.04 -18.85
CA ALA A 277 7.68 -4.10 -17.47
C ALA A 277 9.22 -4.10 -17.44
N LYS A 278 9.80 -3.46 -16.42
CA LYS A 278 11.25 -3.28 -16.27
C LYS A 278 11.77 -3.98 -15.04
N ALA A 279 12.77 -4.84 -15.23
CA ALA A 279 13.50 -5.42 -14.12
C ALA A 279 14.52 -4.42 -13.54
N ALA A 280 14.71 -4.48 -12.24
CA ALA A 280 15.77 -3.80 -11.52
C ALA A 280 16.28 -4.69 -10.40
N ALA A 281 17.54 -4.51 -9.97
CA ALA A 281 18.10 -5.22 -8.84
C ALA A 281 19.04 -4.32 -8.05
N SER A 282 19.29 -4.69 -6.79
CA SER A 282 20.24 -3.98 -5.92
C SER A 282 21.67 -4.02 -6.44
N SER A 283 22.00 -5.06 -7.21
CA SER A 283 23.33 -5.34 -7.76
C SER A 283 23.25 -6.54 -8.70
N CYS A 284 24.24 -6.71 -9.57
CA CYS A 284 24.45 -7.93 -10.34
C CYS A 284 25.94 -8.29 -10.29
N ILE A 285 26.29 -9.58 -10.27
CA ILE A 285 27.69 -10.01 -10.38
C ILE A 285 28.29 -9.55 -11.71
N ALA A 286 29.59 -9.24 -11.70
CA ALA A 286 30.36 -8.93 -12.90
C ALA A 286 31.07 -10.17 -13.44
N GLY A 287 31.44 -10.16 -14.73
CA GLY A 287 32.26 -11.21 -15.34
C GLY A 287 31.50 -12.43 -15.89
N TYR A 288 30.18 -12.49 -15.75
CA TYR A 288 29.35 -13.60 -16.23
C TYR A 288 28.22 -13.09 -17.14
N ALA A 289 28.39 -13.25 -18.45
CA ALA A 289 27.45 -12.69 -19.44
C ALA A 289 26.03 -13.29 -19.39
N ILE A 290 25.87 -14.46 -18.78
CA ILE A 290 24.58 -15.14 -18.61
C ILE A 290 23.80 -14.66 -17.38
N HIS A 291 24.43 -13.87 -16.50
CA HIS A 291 23.80 -13.36 -15.29
C HIS A 291 23.51 -11.87 -15.42
N LYS A 292 22.23 -11.52 -15.59
CA LYS A 292 21.79 -10.17 -15.95
C LYS A 292 20.50 -9.81 -15.24
N VAL A 293 20.31 -8.51 -14.96
CA VAL A 293 19.08 -8.01 -14.33
C VAL A 293 17.88 -8.21 -15.25
N GLU A 294 18.09 -8.06 -16.56
CA GLU A 294 17.08 -8.20 -17.60
C GLU A 294 16.53 -9.64 -17.69
N HIS A 295 17.26 -10.63 -17.20
CA HIS A 295 16.79 -12.01 -17.16
C HIS A 295 15.75 -12.25 -16.06
N LEU A 296 15.55 -11.32 -15.13
CA LEU A 296 14.49 -11.47 -14.12
C LEU A 296 13.08 -11.47 -14.73
N ASN A 297 12.90 -11.03 -15.97
CA ASN A 297 11.59 -10.95 -16.60
C ASN A 297 11.62 -11.09 -18.14
N ASP A 298 12.58 -11.85 -18.66
CA ASP A 298 12.72 -12.06 -20.11
C ASP A 298 11.86 -13.23 -20.61
N GLY A 299 11.19 -13.96 -19.71
CA GLY A 299 10.33 -15.09 -20.02
C GLY A 299 11.10 -16.36 -20.36
N ARG A 300 12.41 -16.40 -20.07
CA ARG A 300 13.26 -17.58 -20.18
C ARG A 300 13.58 -18.08 -18.78
N TYR A 301 13.97 -19.35 -18.70
CA TYR A 301 14.17 -20.01 -17.42
C TYR A 301 15.55 -20.64 -17.33
N GLY A 302 15.92 -20.95 -16.10
CA GLY A 302 17.14 -21.65 -15.75
C GLY A 302 18.41 -20.80 -15.68
N ASN A 303 19.51 -21.45 -15.28
CA ASN A 303 20.73 -20.74 -14.89
C ASN A 303 21.39 -19.91 -16.01
N SER A 304 21.16 -20.26 -17.28
CA SER A 304 21.71 -19.50 -18.43
C SER A 304 20.97 -18.18 -18.69
N HIS A 305 19.79 -18.03 -18.11
CA HIS A 305 18.94 -16.85 -18.13
C HIS A 305 18.55 -16.52 -16.70
N SER A 306 19.53 -16.13 -15.88
CA SER A 306 19.27 -15.79 -14.48
C SER A 306 19.90 -14.47 -14.08
N TRP A 307 19.54 -14.00 -12.89
CA TRP A 307 20.19 -12.91 -12.18
C TRP A 307 20.88 -13.46 -10.94
N ILE A 308 22.10 -12.99 -10.67
CA ILE A 308 22.80 -13.24 -9.41
C ILE A 308 23.21 -11.90 -8.79
N ALA A 309 22.86 -11.69 -7.53
CA ALA A 309 23.29 -10.48 -6.81
C ALA A 309 24.81 -10.45 -6.61
N ALA A 310 25.41 -9.26 -6.50
CA ALA A 310 26.83 -9.15 -6.18
C ALA A 310 27.15 -9.43 -4.70
N LYS A 311 26.14 -9.44 -3.83
CA LYS A 311 26.27 -9.56 -2.37
C LYS A 311 25.42 -10.73 -1.84
N PRO A 312 25.72 -11.26 -0.63
CA PRO A 312 24.92 -12.33 0.00
C PRO A 312 23.45 -11.97 0.29
N THR A 313 23.14 -10.68 0.26
CA THR A 313 21.79 -10.13 0.40
C THR A 313 21.52 -9.13 -0.72
N GLY A 314 20.26 -8.84 -0.99
CA GLY A 314 19.90 -7.92 -2.06
C GLY A 314 18.42 -7.88 -2.34
N TRP A 315 18.04 -7.22 -3.42
CA TRP A 315 16.66 -7.23 -3.90
C TRP A 315 16.61 -7.37 -5.42
N ALA A 316 15.56 -8.06 -5.89
CA ALA A 316 15.11 -8.09 -7.27
C ALA A 316 13.74 -7.40 -7.34
N GLN A 317 13.47 -6.67 -8.42
CA GLN A 317 12.29 -5.83 -8.55
C GLN A 317 11.76 -5.84 -9.98
N ILE A 318 10.44 -5.78 -10.07
CA ILE A 318 9.70 -5.46 -11.29
C ILE A 318 9.01 -4.10 -11.11
N GLU A 319 9.23 -3.19 -12.05
CA GLU A 319 8.38 -2.03 -12.29
C GLU A 319 7.41 -2.36 -13.43
N LEU A 320 6.11 -2.36 -13.11
CA LEU A 320 5.05 -2.47 -14.10
C LEU A 320 4.93 -1.16 -14.91
N PRO A 321 4.56 -1.24 -16.20
CA PRO A 321 4.41 -0.04 -17.03
C PRO A 321 3.35 0.91 -16.47
N GLU A 322 2.28 0.34 -15.89
CA GLU A 322 1.21 1.07 -15.22
C GLU A 322 0.83 0.36 -13.91
N PRO A 323 0.29 1.08 -12.90
CA PRO A 323 -0.20 0.46 -11.68
C PRO A 323 -1.33 -0.54 -11.95
N ALA A 324 -1.20 -1.77 -11.44
CA ALA A 324 -2.16 -2.86 -11.63
C ALA A 324 -2.50 -3.57 -10.31
N GLU A 325 -3.60 -4.32 -10.28
CA GLU A 325 -3.89 -5.26 -9.20
C GLU A 325 -2.92 -6.43 -9.26
N VAL A 326 -2.20 -6.67 -8.15
CA VAL A 326 -1.26 -7.78 -7.99
C VAL A 326 -1.77 -8.69 -6.89
N ALA A 327 -1.83 -9.99 -7.15
CA ALA A 327 -2.31 -11.00 -6.19
C ALA A 327 -1.38 -12.21 -6.06
N ARG A 328 -0.40 -12.34 -6.97
CA ARG A 328 0.55 -13.44 -6.96
C ARG A 328 1.90 -13.02 -7.49
N VAL A 329 2.95 -13.55 -6.87
CA VAL A 329 4.32 -13.49 -7.36
C VAL A 329 4.88 -14.90 -7.43
N VAL A 330 5.62 -15.20 -8.50
CA VAL A 330 6.27 -16.50 -8.69
C VAL A 330 7.74 -16.27 -9.00
N PHE A 331 8.63 -17.02 -8.36
CA PHE A 331 10.05 -17.02 -8.71
C PHE A 331 10.63 -18.42 -8.53
N ALA A 332 11.80 -18.69 -9.11
CA ALA A 332 12.59 -19.87 -8.77
C ALA A 332 14.07 -19.51 -8.77
N ARG A 333 14.92 -20.46 -8.33
CA ARG A 333 16.37 -20.35 -8.50
C ARG A 333 16.80 -20.88 -9.87
N ASP A 334 16.27 -22.03 -10.27
CA ASP A 334 16.57 -22.68 -11.56
C ASP A 334 15.50 -23.71 -11.92
N ARG A 335 14.48 -23.33 -12.69
CA ARG A 335 13.41 -24.24 -13.13
C ARG A 335 13.90 -25.38 -14.03
N GLU A 336 15.09 -25.29 -14.62
CA GLU A 336 15.69 -26.41 -15.38
C GLU A 336 16.30 -27.46 -14.45
N GLY A 337 16.50 -27.13 -13.16
CA GLY A 337 16.92 -28.06 -12.12
C GLY A 337 18.40 -28.46 -12.14
N ARG A 338 19.23 -27.80 -12.95
CA ARG A 338 20.66 -28.10 -13.09
C ARG A 338 21.46 -27.65 -11.87
N TYR A 339 21.04 -26.57 -11.24
CA TYR A 339 21.70 -25.99 -10.07
C TYR A 339 20.75 -25.84 -8.90
N ARG A 340 21.32 -25.98 -7.70
CA ARG A 340 20.55 -26.05 -6.45
C ARG A 340 21.01 -25.05 -5.39
N ASP A 341 22.20 -24.48 -5.57
CA ASP A 341 22.77 -23.48 -4.67
C ASP A 341 22.02 -22.14 -4.75
N ARG A 342 22.31 -21.22 -3.81
CA ARG A 342 21.91 -19.80 -3.86
C ARG A 342 20.40 -19.55 -3.79
N MET A 343 19.62 -20.56 -3.42
CA MET A 343 18.19 -20.43 -3.23
C MET A 343 17.89 -19.43 -2.09
N PRO A 344 17.05 -18.40 -2.31
CA PRO A 344 16.58 -17.53 -1.25
C PRO A 344 15.91 -18.34 -0.13
N ALA A 345 16.38 -18.15 1.10
CA ALA A 345 15.92 -18.91 2.29
C ALA A 345 15.35 -18.00 3.38
N ALA A 346 15.48 -16.69 3.27
CA ALA A 346 14.73 -15.72 4.04
C ALA A 346 14.50 -14.48 3.19
N PHE A 347 13.25 -14.11 2.96
CA PHE A 347 12.92 -12.99 2.07
C PHE A 347 11.57 -12.35 2.43
N GLU A 348 11.42 -11.10 2.02
CA GLU A 348 10.14 -10.39 2.06
C GLU A 348 9.69 -10.04 0.65
N LEU A 349 8.40 -10.22 0.37
CA LEU A 349 7.77 -9.64 -0.80
C LEU A 349 7.17 -8.29 -0.43
N ARG A 350 7.52 -7.25 -1.18
CA ARG A 350 7.06 -5.89 -0.95
C ARG A 350 6.39 -5.30 -2.19
N LEU A 351 5.35 -4.52 -1.96
CA LEU A 351 4.62 -3.77 -2.98
C LEU A 351 4.75 -2.28 -2.74
N SER A 352 4.76 -1.50 -3.83
CA SER A 352 4.71 -0.04 -3.78
C SER A 352 3.96 0.53 -4.99
N ARG A 353 3.29 1.66 -4.79
CA ARG A 353 2.66 2.44 -5.86
C ARG A 353 3.61 3.46 -6.50
N ASP A 354 4.59 3.94 -5.73
CA ASP A 354 5.44 5.09 -6.07
C ASP A 354 6.94 4.77 -6.07
N GLY A 355 7.33 3.54 -5.68
CA GLY A 355 8.71 3.09 -5.58
C GLY A 355 9.45 3.60 -4.34
N ARG A 356 8.77 4.37 -3.48
CA ARG A 356 9.34 5.01 -2.28
C ARG A 356 8.75 4.41 -1.01
N HIS A 357 7.44 4.28 -0.94
CA HIS A 357 6.73 3.72 0.19
C HIS A 357 6.40 2.26 -0.07
N TRP A 358 6.93 1.38 0.77
CA TRP A 358 6.86 -0.07 0.56
C TRP A 358 6.06 -0.73 1.67
N ARG A 359 5.11 -1.59 1.28
CA ARG A 359 4.38 -2.47 2.20
C ARG A 359 4.90 -3.89 2.05
N VAL A 360 5.15 -4.58 3.16
CA VAL A 360 5.41 -6.02 3.15
C VAL A 360 4.08 -6.76 3.00
N VAL A 361 4.01 -7.69 2.05
CA VAL A 361 2.82 -8.54 1.83
C VAL A 361 3.10 -10.02 2.12
N LYS A 362 4.37 -10.44 2.12
CA LYS A 362 4.83 -11.74 2.61
C LYS A 362 6.18 -11.60 3.32
N ASP A 363 6.37 -12.30 4.44
CA ASP A 363 7.66 -12.51 5.11
C ASP A 363 7.87 -14.01 5.24
N VAL A 364 8.86 -14.55 4.53
CA VAL A 364 9.03 -15.99 4.36
C VAL A 364 10.42 -16.41 4.81
N VAL A 365 10.48 -17.54 5.48
CA VAL A 365 11.71 -18.26 5.80
C VAL A 365 11.61 -19.70 5.32
N ALA A 366 12.73 -20.26 4.89
CA ALA A 366 12.83 -21.68 4.58
C ALA A 366 12.61 -22.49 5.86
N LEU A 367 11.92 -23.63 5.74
CA LEU A 367 11.82 -24.61 6.81
C LEU A 367 13.22 -25.21 7.08
N GLU A 368 13.71 -25.12 8.32
CA GLU A 368 15.09 -25.47 8.70
C GLU A 368 15.48 -26.91 8.38
N ASN A 369 14.52 -27.83 8.32
CA ASN A 369 14.73 -29.27 8.11
C ASN A 369 14.44 -29.75 6.68
N VAL A 370 14.20 -28.83 5.74
CA VAL A 370 14.06 -29.18 4.32
C VAL A 370 15.36 -28.80 3.62
N PRO A 371 16.07 -29.75 2.99
CA PRO A 371 17.26 -29.43 2.22
C PRO A 371 16.92 -28.46 1.10
N VAL A 372 17.22 -27.18 1.33
CA VAL A 372 16.95 -26.14 0.34
C VAL A 372 17.89 -26.29 -0.86
N ASP A 373 18.97 -27.07 -0.75
CA ASP A 373 19.94 -27.32 -1.84
C ASP A 373 20.07 -28.83 -2.21
N GLN A 374 19.18 -29.73 -1.73
CA GLN A 374 19.20 -31.17 -2.08
C GLN A 374 17.86 -31.62 -2.71
N PRO A 375 17.81 -32.75 -3.45
CA PRO A 375 16.57 -33.23 -4.03
C PRO A 375 15.63 -33.75 -2.92
N LEU A 376 14.33 -33.74 -3.20
CA LEU A 376 13.40 -34.50 -2.38
C LEU A 376 13.78 -35.99 -2.41
N ALA A 377 13.60 -36.69 -1.30
CA ALA A 377 13.78 -38.14 -1.28
C ALA A 377 12.91 -38.79 -2.37
N GLY A 378 13.55 -39.41 -3.37
CA GLY A 378 12.87 -40.03 -4.53
C GLY A 378 12.85 -39.20 -5.82
N GLU A 379 13.39 -37.98 -5.85
CA GLU A 379 13.61 -37.24 -7.10
C GLU A 379 15.05 -37.47 -7.60
N GLU A 380 15.21 -38.29 -8.65
CA GLU A 380 16.49 -38.43 -9.33
C GLU A 380 16.92 -37.09 -9.97
N PRO A 381 18.22 -36.74 -9.95
CA PRO A 381 18.70 -35.60 -10.72
C PRO A 381 18.48 -35.87 -12.21
N ARG A 382 17.74 -34.97 -12.88
CA ARG A 382 17.52 -35.01 -14.33
C ARG A 382 18.73 -34.51 -15.09
#